data_AF-A0A8X8WQP6-F1
#
_entry.id   AF-A0A8X8WQP6-F1
#
_cell.length_a   1.000
_cell.length_b   1.000
_cell.length_c   1.000
_cell.angle_alpha   90.00
_cell.angle_beta   90.00
_cell.angle_gamma   90.00
#
_symmetry.space_group_name_H-M   'P 1'
#
loop_
_entity.id
_entity.type
_entity.pdbx_description
1 polymer ?
#
loop_
_entity_poly.entity_id
_entity_poly.type
_entity_poly.pdbx_seq_one_letter_code
_entity_poly.pdbx_strand_id
1 'polypeptide(L)'
;MDLLTIAVGLLFGLILFHGFQTVRLRGKNFPPGPRPLPFIGNLHLLGPHPHKSLARLANIYGPLMRLRLGSKNTIIISSADVAKQVLQKHDLAFSSRSIPDALHAHDHFKYSVVWLPVSSRWRSLRKAMTSNIFSPSRLDANQHLRTRKLISYCRTADAVDIGRASFQTALNALSSTIFSVDLADPISDSAREFKELISNIMEVAGKPNPVDFFPFLTIFDPLGIRRRLSVYFGKVIDISRSLIDERLEKRKEEMNDVIDILLSMPQEIDRTHVEHLCGKLEMDDKFGITLVKAQPLRAVPIPL
;
A
#
# COMPACT_ATOMS: atom_id res chain seq x y z
N MET A 1 43.43 -9.05 -28.24
CA MET A 1 42.01 -9.38 -27.94
C MET A 1 41.31 -8.07 -27.76
N ASP A 2 40.49 -7.66 -28.73
CA ASP A 2 39.80 -6.38 -28.65
C ASP A 2 38.83 -6.39 -27.47
N LEU A 3 38.68 -5.26 -26.78
CA LEU A 3 37.76 -5.13 -25.64
C LEU A 3 36.34 -5.61 -25.99
N LEU A 4 35.96 -5.44 -27.26
CA LEU A 4 34.71 -5.92 -27.83
C LEU A 4 34.57 -7.46 -27.78
N THR A 5 35.61 -8.23 -28.11
CA THR A 5 35.53 -9.69 -28.14
C THR A 5 35.44 -10.27 -26.72
N ILE A 6 36.13 -9.64 -25.76
CA ILE A 6 36.02 -9.98 -24.34
C ILE A 6 34.60 -9.68 -23.82
N ALA A 7 34.05 -8.51 -24.16
CA ALA A 7 32.70 -8.12 -23.76
C ALA A 7 31.62 -9.07 -24.34
N VAL A 8 31.73 -9.44 -25.62
CA VAL A 8 30.82 -10.39 -26.28
C VAL A 8 30.94 -11.79 -25.65
N GLY A 9 32.17 -12.25 -25.37
CA GLY A 9 32.41 -13.54 -24.73
C GLY A 9 31.80 -13.62 -23.31
N LEU A 10 31.95 -12.55 -22.52
CA LEU A 10 31.35 -12.46 -21.19
C LEU A 10 29.82 -12.43 -21.25
N LEU A 11 29.24 -11.67 -22.19
CA LEU A 11 27.80 -11.62 -22.41
C LEU A 11 27.26 -13.01 -22.78
N PHE A 12 27.94 -13.72 -23.69
CA PHE A 12 27.56 -15.05 -24.12
C PHE A 12 27.66 -16.07 -22.98
N GLY A 13 28.75 -16.03 -22.20
CA GLY A 13 28.92 -16.86 -21.01
C GLY A 13 27.84 -16.62 -19.95
N LEU A 14 27.46 -15.35 -19.72
CA LEU A 14 26.36 -14.99 -18.83
C LEU A 14 25.01 -15.52 -19.33
N ILE A 15 24.73 -15.42 -20.63
CA ILE A 15 23.51 -15.95 -21.25
C ILE A 15 23.44 -17.47 -21.08
N LEU A 16 24.53 -18.20 -21.38
CA LEU A 16 24.58 -19.65 -21.23
C LEU A 16 24.44 -20.09 -19.78
N PHE A 17 25.13 -19.42 -18.85
CA PHE A 17 25.03 -19.70 -17.43
C PHE A 17 23.61 -19.45 -16.89
N HIS A 18 22.95 -18.37 -17.30
CA HIS A 18 21.55 -18.12 -16.97
C HIS A 18 20.60 -19.13 -17.60
N GLY A 19 20.80 -19.49 -18.87
CA GLY A 19 20.05 -20.54 -19.54
C GLY A 19 20.13 -21.86 -18.76
N PHE A 20 21.32 -22.28 -18.37
CA PHE A 20 21.54 -23.46 -17.54
C PHE A 20 20.84 -23.36 -16.17
N GLN A 21 20.92 -22.22 -15.49
CA GLN A 21 20.20 -22.01 -14.22
C GLN A 21 18.68 -22.06 -14.40
N THR A 22 18.12 -21.51 -15.48
CA THR A 22 16.67 -21.58 -15.72
C THR A 22 16.19 -23.01 -15.93
N VAL A 23 16.98 -23.86 -16.59
CA VAL A 23 16.70 -25.29 -16.75
C VAL A 23 16.84 -26.03 -15.42
N ARG A 24 17.87 -25.72 -14.62
CA ARG A 24 18.09 -26.35 -13.30
C ARG A 24 17.04 -25.95 -12.25
N LEU A 25 16.48 -24.74 -12.34
CA LEU A 25 15.39 -24.24 -11.49
C LEU A 25 14.02 -24.83 -11.85
N ARG A 26 13.95 -25.68 -12.88
CA ARG A 26 12.82 -26.56 -13.18
C ARG A 26 12.82 -27.74 -12.20
N GLY A 27 12.82 -27.43 -10.90
CA GLY A 27 12.62 -28.43 -9.86
C GLY A 27 11.27 -29.10 -10.04
N LYS A 28 11.21 -30.42 -9.81
CA LYS A 28 10.01 -31.26 -10.03
C LYS A 28 8.77 -30.85 -9.22
N ASN A 29 8.89 -29.88 -8.30
CA ASN A 29 7.87 -29.53 -7.31
C ASN A 29 7.34 -28.09 -7.42
N PHE A 30 7.58 -27.38 -8.53
CA PHE A 30 7.00 -26.04 -8.72
C PHE A 30 5.70 -26.09 -9.51
N PRO A 31 4.74 -25.20 -9.20
CA PRO A 31 3.57 -25.01 -10.05
C PRO A 31 3.96 -24.65 -11.50
N PRO A 32 3.10 -24.96 -12.48
CA PRO A 32 3.31 -24.58 -13.88
C PRO A 32 3.46 -23.06 -14.04
N GLY A 33 4.00 -22.61 -15.16
CA GLY A 33 4.13 -21.17 -15.44
C GLY A 33 4.90 -20.86 -16.71
N PRO A 34 4.87 -19.59 -17.15
CA PRO A 34 5.58 -19.15 -18.35
C PRO A 34 7.08 -19.25 -18.17
N ARG A 35 7.80 -19.63 -19.24
CA ARG A 35 9.26 -19.70 -19.22
C ARG A 35 9.85 -18.31 -18.94
N PRO A 36 10.69 -18.14 -17.90
CA PRO A 36 11.28 -16.85 -17.58
C PRO A 36 12.40 -16.51 -18.55
N LEU A 37 12.46 -15.24 -18.98
CA LEU A 37 13.62 -14.74 -19.72
C LEU A 37 14.83 -14.54 -18.78
N PRO A 38 16.07 -14.58 -19.30
CA PRO A 38 17.25 -14.20 -18.53
C PRO A 38 17.11 -12.82 -17.91
N PHE A 39 17.61 -12.65 -16.68
CA PHE A 39 17.62 -11.43 -15.87
C PHE A 39 16.23 -10.90 -15.45
N ILE A 40 15.37 -10.55 -16.41
CA ILE A 40 14.06 -9.91 -16.14
C ILE A 40 12.95 -10.89 -15.77
N GLY A 41 13.12 -12.18 -16.05
CA GLY A 41 12.11 -13.20 -15.82
C GLY A 41 10.85 -12.98 -16.68
N ASN A 42 9.69 -12.90 -16.03
CA ASN A 42 8.36 -12.76 -16.62
C ASN A 42 7.81 -11.33 -16.53
N LEU A 43 8.61 -10.33 -16.13
CA LEU A 43 8.16 -8.93 -16.00
C LEU A 43 7.56 -8.38 -17.31
N HIS A 44 8.12 -8.79 -18.45
CA HIS A 44 7.64 -8.43 -19.79
C HIS A 44 6.20 -8.87 -20.09
N LEU A 45 5.65 -9.83 -19.34
CA LEU A 45 4.28 -10.33 -19.52
C LEU A 45 3.23 -9.50 -18.77
N LEU A 46 3.62 -8.64 -17.83
CA LEU A 46 2.66 -7.93 -16.97
C LEU A 46 1.97 -6.78 -17.71
N GLY A 47 2.72 -6.03 -18.52
CA GLY A 47 2.21 -4.85 -19.23
C GLY A 47 1.65 -3.78 -18.30
N PRO A 48 0.84 -2.83 -18.81
CA PRO A 48 0.29 -1.73 -18.02
C PRO A 48 -0.80 -2.16 -17.04
N HIS A 49 -1.41 -3.33 -17.21
CA HIS A 49 -2.47 -3.85 -16.34
C HIS A 49 -2.09 -5.25 -15.82
N PRO A 50 -1.18 -5.35 -14.83
CA PRO A 50 -0.63 -6.62 -14.37
C PRO A 50 -1.72 -7.62 -13.97
N HIS A 51 -2.76 -7.18 -13.25
CA HIS A 51 -3.87 -8.05 -12.82
C HIS A 51 -4.61 -8.70 -13.99
N LYS A 52 -4.83 -7.99 -15.11
CA LYS A 52 -5.47 -8.57 -16.33
C LYS A 52 -4.54 -9.56 -17.02
N SER A 53 -3.25 -9.24 -17.11
CA SER A 53 -2.26 -10.14 -17.69
C SER A 53 -2.11 -11.42 -16.87
N LEU A 54 -2.09 -11.30 -15.54
CA LEU A 54 -2.07 -12.45 -14.63
C LEU A 54 -3.33 -13.31 -14.76
N ALA A 55 -4.52 -12.71 -14.87
CA ALA A 55 -5.75 -13.47 -15.11
C ALA A 55 -5.70 -14.26 -16.44
N ARG A 56 -5.19 -13.65 -17.52
CA ARG A 56 -4.99 -14.36 -18.80
C ARG A 56 -3.98 -15.49 -18.70
N LEU A 57 -2.89 -15.29 -17.98
CA LEU A 57 -1.89 -16.34 -17.74
C LEU A 57 -2.48 -17.49 -16.90
N ALA A 58 -3.32 -17.19 -15.92
CA ALA A 58 -4.00 -18.21 -15.11
C ALA A 58 -4.94 -19.10 -15.95
N ASN A 59 -5.56 -18.57 -17.01
CA ASN A 59 -6.34 -19.39 -17.95
C ASN A 59 -5.47 -20.39 -18.75
N ILE A 60 -4.17 -20.14 -18.87
CA ILE A 60 -3.23 -20.99 -19.61
C ILE A 60 -2.51 -21.97 -18.69
N TYR A 61 -2.03 -21.49 -17.54
CA TYR A 61 -1.18 -22.26 -16.62
C TYR A 61 -1.94 -22.83 -15.43
N GLY A 62 -3.20 -22.43 -15.23
CA GLY A 62 -4.05 -22.89 -14.14
C GLY A 62 -4.07 -21.96 -12.92
N PRO A 63 -4.85 -22.33 -11.90
CA PRO A 63 -5.18 -21.47 -10.76
C PRO A 63 -4.04 -21.26 -9.75
N LEU A 64 -2.97 -22.05 -9.88
CA LEU A 64 -1.75 -21.93 -9.10
C LEU A 64 -0.58 -21.97 -10.07
N MET A 65 0.08 -20.84 -10.29
CA MET A 65 1.17 -20.72 -11.25
C MET A 65 2.38 -19.99 -10.70
N ARG A 66 3.56 -20.28 -11.24
CA ARG A 66 4.82 -19.64 -10.87
C ARG A 66 5.26 -18.64 -11.93
N LEU A 67 5.59 -17.43 -11.49
CA LEU A 67 6.30 -16.43 -12.29
C LEU A 67 7.63 -16.09 -11.61
N ARG A 68 8.62 -15.66 -12.38
CA ARG A 68 9.85 -15.03 -11.90
C ARG A 68 9.80 -13.53 -12.19
N LEU A 69 9.68 -12.68 -11.19
CA LEU A 69 9.63 -11.23 -11.36
C LEU A 69 11.02 -10.66 -11.04
N GLY A 70 11.83 -10.40 -12.08
CA GLY A 70 13.25 -10.07 -11.92
C GLY A 70 14.02 -11.22 -11.25
N SER A 71 14.56 -10.96 -10.06
CA SER A 71 15.24 -11.98 -9.25
C SER A 71 14.33 -12.72 -8.27
N LYS A 72 13.04 -12.36 -8.15
CA LYS A 72 12.10 -12.95 -7.19
C LYS A 72 11.26 -14.06 -7.83
N ASN A 73 11.09 -15.18 -7.11
CA ASN A 73 10.10 -16.19 -7.47
C ASN A 73 8.76 -15.83 -6.82
N THR A 74 7.69 -15.82 -7.62
CA THR A 74 6.36 -15.40 -7.20
C THR A 74 5.35 -16.47 -7.59
N ILE A 75 4.55 -16.91 -6.61
CA ILE A 75 3.42 -17.81 -6.84
C ILE A 75 2.16 -16.96 -6.96
N ILE A 76 1.41 -17.15 -8.03
CA ILE A 76 0.16 -16.48 -8.31
C ILE A 76 -0.98 -17.44 -8.03
N ILE A 77 -1.93 -16.98 -7.24
CA ILE A 77 -3.14 -17.72 -6.86
C ILE A 77 -4.32 -17.04 -7.55
N SER A 78 -5.11 -17.82 -8.28
CA SER A 78 -6.20 -17.30 -9.14
C SER A 78 -7.48 -18.14 -9.05
N SER A 79 -7.67 -18.89 -7.97
CA SER A 79 -8.97 -19.50 -7.65
C SER A 79 -9.30 -19.40 -6.17
N ALA A 80 -10.60 -19.42 -5.86
CA ALA A 80 -11.11 -19.39 -4.51
C ALA A 80 -10.64 -20.61 -3.69
N ASP A 81 -10.61 -21.80 -4.29
CA ASP A 81 -10.22 -23.03 -3.58
C ASP A 81 -8.76 -23.01 -3.13
N VAL A 82 -7.86 -22.52 -3.99
CA VAL A 82 -6.44 -22.39 -3.68
C VAL A 82 -6.23 -21.24 -2.68
N ALA A 83 -6.93 -20.11 -2.87
CA ALA A 83 -6.90 -19.01 -1.90
C ALA A 83 -7.36 -19.47 -0.51
N LYS A 84 -8.38 -20.33 -0.42
CA LYS A 84 -8.83 -20.94 0.84
C LYS A 84 -7.75 -21.81 1.49
N GLN A 85 -6.98 -22.58 0.72
CA GLN A 85 -5.86 -23.34 1.31
C GLN A 85 -4.82 -22.40 1.92
N VAL A 86 -4.48 -21.31 1.21
CA VAL A 86 -3.38 -20.41 1.58
C VAL A 86 -3.77 -19.44 2.69
N LEU A 87 -4.94 -18.81 2.59
CA LEU A 87 -5.38 -17.73 3.47
C LEU A 87 -6.23 -18.19 4.66
N GLN A 88 -6.65 -19.46 4.70
CA GLN A 88 -7.41 -20.02 5.84
C GLN A 88 -6.75 -21.25 6.43
N LYS A 89 -6.43 -22.28 5.62
CA LYS A 89 -5.91 -23.54 6.18
C LYS A 89 -4.43 -23.46 6.58
N HIS A 90 -3.65 -22.68 5.86
CA HIS A 90 -2.21 -22.49 6.07
C HIS A 90 -1.87 -21.02 6.30
N ASP A 91 -2.83 -20.24 6.79
CA ASP A 91 -2.77 -18.79 6.94
C ASP A 91 -1.50 -18.32 7.68
N LEU A 92 -1.12 -18.98 8.77
CA LEU A 92 0.06 -18.63 9.55
C LEU A 92 1.36 -18.76 8.73
N ALA A 93 1.49 -19.81 7.92
CA ALA A 93 2.66 -20.04 7.07
C ALA A 93 2.79 -19.01 5.95
N PHE A 94 1.67 -18.45 5.50
CA PHE A 94 1.61 -17.45 4.43
C PHE A 94 1.32 -16.02 4.94
N SER A 95 1.39 -15.80 6.26
CA SER A 95 1.09 -14.51 6.89
C SER A 95 2.22 -13.47 6.75
N SER A 96 3.41 -13.92 6.32
CA SER A 96 4.56 -13.04 6.06
C SER A 96 4.33 -12.15 4.84
N ARG A 97 4.86 -10.93 4.88
CA ARG A 97 4.67 -9.93 3.83
C ARG A 97 6.00 -9.60 3.15
N SER A 98 5.99 -9.47 1.82
CA SER A 98 7.15 -8.92 1.10
C SER A 98 7.11 -7.40 1.22
N ILE A 99 8.15 -6.80 1.77
CA ILE A 99 8.20 -5.37 2.07
C ILE A 99 8.79 -4.63 0.85
N PRO A 100 8.06 -3.69 0.22
CA PRO A 100 8.61 -2.80 -0.78
C PRO A 100 9.75 -1.93 -0.23
N ASP A 101 10.80 -1.68 -1.02
CA ASP A 101 11.95 -0.84 -0.64
C ASP A 101 11.52 0.57 -0.21
N ALA A 102 10.47 1.08 -0.87
CA ALA A 102 9.77 2.32 -0.53
C ALA A 102 9.46 2.49 0.97
N LEU A 103 9.11 1.40 1.66
CA LEU A 103 8.66 1.43 3.05
C LEU A 103 9.80 1.40 4.07
N HIS A 104 11.05 1.27 3.62
CA HIS A 104 12.21 1.50 4.45
C HIS A 104 12.43 2.99 4.75
N ALA A 105 11.74 3.89 4.02
CA ALA A 105 11.65 5.29 4.38
C ALA A 105 11.08 5.45 5.80
N HIS A 106 11.82 6.13 6.68
CA HIS A 106 11.52 6.27 8.11
C HIS A 106 11.24 4.93 8.84
N ASP A 107 11.79 3.82 8.35
CA ASP A 107 11.51 2.49 8.90
C ASP A 107 10.00 2.17 9.01
N HIS A 108 9.17 2.75 8.13
CA HIS A 108 7.71 2.69 8.26
C HIS A 108 7.17 1.26 8.38
N PHE A 109 7.78 0.30 7.69
CA PHE A 109 7.41 -1.11 7.76
C PHE A 109 7.48 -1.72 9.18
N LYS A 110 8.32 -1.18 10.08
CA LYS A 110 8.47 -1.67 11.46
C LYS A 110 7.32 -1.25 12.37
N TYR A 111 6.56 -0.24 11.96
CA TYR A 111 5.49 0.36 12.78
C TYR A 111 4.10 0.19 12.15
N SER A 112 4.03 -0.10 10.85
CA SER A 112 2.78 -0.26 10.10
C SER A 112 2.04 -1.55 10.48
N VAL A 113 0.70 -1.52 10.55
CA VAL A 113 -0.14 -2.71 10.82
C VAL A 113 -0.33 -3.57 9.55
N VAL A 114 -0.33 -2.90 8.40
CA VAL A 114 0.06 -3.46 7.10
C VAL A 114 1.54 -3.86 7.26
N TRP A 115 2.22 -4.70 6.52
CA TRP A 115 3.69 -4.94 6.70
C TRP A 115 4.23 -5.60 8.00
N LEU A 116 3.80 -5.25 9.23
CA LEU A 116 4.27 -5.95 10.44
C LEU A 116 3.96 -7.46 10.37
N PRO A 117 4.89 -8.33 10.79
CA PRO A 117 4.62 -9.76 10.88
C PRO A 117 3.63 -10.06 12.01
N VAL A 118 2.91 -11.17 11.87
CA VAL A 118 1.97 -11.64 12.89
C VAL A 118 2.74 -11.92 14.20
N SER A 119 2.48 -11.08 15.19
CA SER A 119 3.16 -11.02 16.49
C SER A 119 2.16 -10.51 17.54
N SER A 120 2.52 -10.52 18.83
CA SER A 120 1.64 -9.96 19.88
C SER A 120 1.31 -8.49 19.60
N ARG A 121 2.35 -7.70 19.31
CA ARG A 121 2.23 -6.30 18.88
C ARG A 121 1.29 -6.09 17.69
N TRP A 122 1.45 -6.88 16.62
CA TRP A 122 0.55 -6.79 15.46
C TRP A 122 -0.91 -7.09 15.83
N ARG A 123 -1.16 -8.11 16.66
CA ARG A 123 -2.50 -8.46 17.14
C ARG A 123 -3.10 -7.34 17.99
N SER A 124 -2.32 -6.73 18.87
CA SER A 124 -2.73 -5.61 19.71
C SER A 124 -3.10 -4.38 18.88
N LEU A 125 -2.26 -4.01 17.90
CA LEU A 125 -2.56 -2.93 16.95
C LEU A 125 -3.84 -3.22 16.16
N ARG A 126 -3.98 -4.42 15.60
CA ARG A 126 -5.17 -4.80 14.82
C ARG A 126 -6.43 -4.77 15.68
N LYS A 127 -6.37 -5.28 16.91
CA LYS A 127 -7.48 -5.24 17.88
C LYS A 127 -7.86 -3.80 18.21
N ALA A 128 -6.88 -2.95 18.50
CA ALA A 128 -7.11 -1.55 18.80
C ALA A 128 -7.82 -0.83 17.64
N MET A 129 -7.37 -1.06 16.40
CA MET A 129 -8.00 -0.49 15.21
C MET A 129 -9.42 -0.99 15.00
N THR A 130 -9.64 -2.32 15.05
CA THR A 130 -10.98 -2.89 14.84
C THR A 130 -11.98 -2.45 15.92
N SER A 131 -11.56 -2.35 17.18
CA SER A 131 -12.45 -1.96 18.28
C SER A 131 -12.71 -0.46 18.35
N ASN A 132 -11.76 0.39 17.95
CA ASN A 132 -11.84 1.83 18.22
C ASN A 132 -11.90 2.72 16.98
N ILE A 133 -11.43 2.25 15.82
CA ILE A 133 -11.51 2.99 14.55
C ILE A 133 -12.63 2.43 13.69
N PHE A 134 -12.67 1.11 13.55
CA PHE A 134 -13.54 0.43 12.58
C PHE A 134 -14.74 -0.29 13.22
N SER A 135 -15.06 0.01 14.48
CA SER A 135 -16.23 -0.58 15.12
C SER A 135 -17.52 0.04 14.57
N PRO A 136 -18.63 -0.72 14.47
CA PRO A 136 -19.89 -0.21 13.95
C PRO A 136 -20.35 1.08 14.63
N SER A 137 -20.26 1.15 15.97
CA SER A 137 -20.63 2.35 16.73
C SER A 137 -19.80 3.59 16.36
N ARG A 138 -18.50 3.43 16.09
CA ARG A 138 -17.61 4.54 15.66
C ARG A 138 -17.88 4.95 14.22
N LEU A 139 -18.18 3.99 13.35
CA LEU A 139 -18.60 4.27 11.98
C LEU A 139 -19.96 4.98 11.94
N ASP A 140 -20.90 4.61 12.79
CA ASP A 140 -22.24 5.23 12.87
C ASP A 140 -22.18 6.64 13.46
N ALA A 141 -21.34 6.87 14.48
CA ALA A 141 -21.12 8.21 15.04
C ALA A 141 -20.73 9.23 13.96
N ASN A 142 -19.98 8.81 12.94
CA ASN A 142 -19.54 9.65 11.83
C ASN A 142 -20.46 9.64 10.60
N GLN A 143 -21.64 9.02 10.68
CA GLN A 143 -22.61 8.98 9.57
C GLN A 143 -23.05 10.39 9.15
N HIS A 144 -23.25 11.28 10.11
CA HIS A 144 -23.68 12.64 9.85
C HIS A 144 -22.62 13.44 9.07
N LEU A 145 -21.33 13.26 9.38
CA LEU A 145 -20.21 13.89 8.66
C LEU A 145 -20.15 13.43 7.21
N ARG A 146 -20.26 12.10 6.98
CA ARG A 146 -20.30 11.51 5.63
C ARG A 146 -21.44 12.08 4.80
N THR A 147 -22.64 12.11 5.39
CA THR A 147 -23.86 12.58 4.73
C THR A 147 -23.77 14.07 4.39
N ARG A 148 -23.33 14.90 5.34
CA ARG A 148 -23.21 16.35 5.16
C ARG A 148 -22.20 16.71 4.07
N LYS A 149 -21.01 16.09 4.05
CA LYS A 149 -20.00 16.35 3.00
C LYS A 149 -20.54 15.92 1.63
N LEU A 150 -21.13 14.73 1.51
CA LEU A 150 -21.68 14.26 0.24
C LEU A 150 -22.79 15.19 -0.28
N ILE A 151 -23.73 15.60 0.57
CA ILE A 151 -24.78 16.56 0.23
C ILE A 151 -24.19 17.90 -0.20
N SER A 152 -23.15 18.40 0.48
CA SER A 152 -22.51 19.67 0.12
C SER A 152 -21.90 19.64 -1.28
N TYR A 153 -21.30 18.53 -1.68
CA TYR A 153 -20.78 18.35 -3.04
C TYR A 153 -21.89 18.32 -4.08
N CYS A 154 -23.00 17.63 -3.81
CA CYS A 154 -24.13 17.54 -4.75
C CYS A 154 -24.89 18.86 -4.91
N ARG A 155 -24.92 19.72 -3.88
CA ARG A 155 -25.68 21.00 -3.92
C ARG A 155 -24.98 22.13 -4.65
N THR A 156 -23.66 22.06 -4.83
CA THR A 156 -22.85 23.19 -5.29
C THR A 156 -22.22 22.97 -6.66
N ALA A 157 -22.40 21.80 -7.27
CA ALA A 157 -21.70 21.43 -8.50
C ALA A 157 -22.65 20.97 -9.61
N ASP A 158 -22.51 21.55 -10.80
CA ASP A 158 -23.18 21.09 -12.03
C ASP A 158 -22.72 19.68 -12.44
N ALA A 159 -21.48 19.32 -12.09
CA ALA A 159 -20.93 17.98 -12.24
C ALA A 159 -20.01 17.65 -11.06
N VAL A 160 -20.24 16.49 -10.43
CA VAL A 160 -19.47 16.02 -9.28
C VAL A 160 -18.41 15.02 -9.75
N ASP A 161 -17.14 15.27 -9.40
CA ASP A 161 -16.07 14.27 -9.48
C ASP A 161 -16.23 13.27 -8.32
N ILE A 162 -16.80 12.11 -8.62
CA ILE A 162 -17.11 11.09 -7.62
C ILE A 162 -15.85 10.54 -6.96
N GLY A 163 -14.75 10.40 -7.71
CA GLY A 163 -13.49 9.90 -7.16
C GLY A 163 -12.93 10.86 -6.12
N ARG A 164 -12.92 12.15 -6.44
CA ARG A 164 -12.49 13.20 -5.52
C ARG A 164 -13.42 13.34 -4.31
N ALA A 165 -14.73 13.35 -4.52
CA ALA A 165 -15.71 13.48 -3.44
C ALA A 165 -15.66 12.29 -2.48
N SER A 166 -15.54 11.06 -3.00
CA SER A 166 -15.43 9.84 -2.20
C SER A 166 -14.14 9.83 -1.38
N PHE A 167 -13.02 10.18 -2.01
CA PHE A 167 -11.73 10.28 -1.32
C PHE A 167 -11.76 11.31 -0.20
N GLN A 168 -12.29 12.51 -0.44
CA GLN A 168 -12.38 13.55 0.59
C GLN A 168 -13.34 13.16 1.73
N THR A 169 -14.41 12.45 1.41
CA THR A 169 -15.37 11.97 2.42
C THR A 169 -14.74 10.87 3.28
N ALA A 170 -14.00 9.93 2.68
CA ALA A 170 -13.28 8.89 3.41
C ALA A 170 -12.18 9.49 4.30
N LEU A 171 -11.38 10.41 3.76
CA LEU A 171 -10.32 11.10 4.50
C LEU A 171 -10.89 11.87 5.70
N ASN A 172 -11.97 12.65 5.50
CA ASN A 172 -12.66 13.37 6.58
C ASN A 172 -13.17 12.43 7.67
N ALA A 173 -13.84 11.34 7.27
CA ALA A 173 -14.41 10.40 8.22
C ALA A 173 -13.31 9.74 9.07
N LEU A 174 -12.20 9.33 8.44
CA LEU A 174 -11.05 8.75 9.14
C LEU A 174 -10.37 9.79 10.05
N SER A 175 -10.08 10.98 9.54
CA SER A 175 -9.40 12.01 10.32
C SER A 175 -10.23 12.48 11.51
N SER A 176 -11.55 12.60 11.34
CA SER A 176 -12.46 12.95 12.43
C SER A 176 -12.59 11.82 13.45
N THR A 177 -12.53 10.56 13.03
CA THR A 177 -12.51 9.41 13.96
C THR A 177 -11.23 9.39 14.80
N ILE A 178 -10.09 9.65 14.16
CA ILE A 178 -8.78 9.41 14.76
C ILE A 178 -8.28 10.63 15.51
N PHE A 179 -8.30 11.79 14.87
CA PHE A 179 -7.75 13.04 15.40
C PHE A 179 -8.83 14.00 15.90
N SER A 180 -10.11 13.71 15.68
CA SER A 180 -11.21 14.67 15.91
C SER A 180 -11.04 15.96 15.09
N VAL A 181 -10.35 15.89 13.94
CA VAL A 181 -10.05 17.02 13.04
C VAL A 181 -10.57 16.75 11.63
N ASP A 182 -11.09 17.77 10.95
CA ASP A 182 -11.42 17.73 9.52
C ASP A 182 -10.15 17.98 8.68
N LEU A 183 -9.39 16.91 8.38
CA LEU A 183 -8.22 16.97 7.48
C LEU A 183 -8.61 16.99 6.00
N ALA A 184 -9.90 17.20 5.67
CA ALA A 184 -10.38 17.39 4.32
C ALA A 184 -11.12 18.74 4.15
N ASP A 185 -10.97 19.66 5.10
CA ASP A 185 -11.49 21.02 4.99
C ASP A 185 -10.70 21.79 3.92
N PRO A 186 -11.35 22.23 2.82
CA PRO A 186 -10.67 23.00 1.79
C PRO A 186 -10.23 24.40 2.25
N ILE A 187 -10.77 24.90 3.36
CA ILE A 187 -10.45 26.23 3.91
C ILE A 187 -9.19 26.17 4.78
N SER A 188 -8.91 25.01 5.39
CA SER A 188 -7.74 24.82 6.24
C SER A 188 -6.49 24.48 5.42
N ASP A 189 -5.45 25.31 5.55
CA ASP A 189 -4.17 25.08 4.89
C ASP A 189 -3.50 23.76 5.31
N SER A 190 -3.61 23.38 6.58
CA SER A 190 -3.05 22.12 7.09
C SER A 190 -3.78 20.89 6.56
N ALA A 191 -5.11 20.95 6.42
CA ALA A 191 -5.92 19.89 5.81
C ALA A 191 -5.58 19.71 4.33
N ARG A 192 -5.39 20.82 3.60
CA ARG A 192 -4.94 20.78 2.20
C ARG A 192 -3.55 20.16 2.07
N GLU A 193 -2.58 20.58 2.89
CA GLU A 193 -1.23 19.99 2.87
C GLU A 193 -1.27 18.48 3.16
N PHE A 194 -2.01 18.06 4.20
CA PHE A 194 -2.13 16.64 4.55
C PHE A 194 -2.69 15.81 3.39
N LYS A 195 -3.77 16.28 2.77
CA LYS A 195 -4.40 15.64 1.61
C LYS A 195 -3.43 15.52 0.43
N GLU A 196 -2.65 16.55 0.15
CA GLU A 196 -1.65 16.53 -0.91
C GLU A 196 -0.53 15.53 -0.62
N LEU A 197 -0.04 15.47 0.62
CA LEU A 197 0.99 14.51 1.03
C LEU A 197 0.54 13.07 0.83
N ILE A 198 -0.65 12.75 1.31
CA ILE A 198 -1.27 11.45 1.10
C ILE A 198 -1.40 11.13 -0.39
N SER A 199 -1.93 12.06 -1.18
CA SER A 199 -2.14 11.84 -2.62
C SER A 199 -0.81 11.55 -3.32
N ASN A 200 0.25 12.28 -2.95
CA ASN A 200 1.61 12.09 -3.45
C ASN A 200 2.21 10.74 -2.99
N ILE A 201 1.98 10.33 -1.75
CA ILE A 201 2.39 9.01 -1.24
C ILE A 201 1.75 7.92 -2.10
N MET A 202 0.44 7.99 -2.34
CA MET A 202 -0.28 7.00 -3.14
C MET A 202 0.19 6.97 -4.59
N GLU A 203 0.51 8.12 -5.19
CA GLU A 203 1.03 8.19 -6.55
C GLU A 203 2.44 7.56 -6.66
N VAL A 204 3.31 7.84 -5.69
CA VAL A 204 4.69 7.32 -5.71
C VAL A 204 4.73 5.84 -5.35
N ALA A 205 3.99 5.41 -4.32
CA ALA A 205 3.93 4.01 -3.91
C ALA A 205 3.25 3.11 -4.95
N GLY A 206 2.36 3.65 -5.78
CA GLY A 206 1.71 2.92 -6.87
C GLY A 206 2.59 2.69 -8.10
N LYS A 207 3.77 3.32 -8.18
CA LYS A 207 4.69 3.14 -9.33
C LYS A 207 5.50 1.85 -9.16
N PRO A 208 5.70 1.08 -10.25
CA PRO A 208 6.56 -0.09 -10.19
C PRO A 208 8.00 0.34 -9.86
N ASN A 209 8.55 -0.19 -8.78
CA ASN A 209 9.92 0.09 -8.37
C ASN A 209 10.85 -1.05 -8.81
N PRO A 210 11.83 -0.81 -9.70
CA PRO A 210 12.81 -1.83 -10.12
C PRO A 210 13.55 -2.47 -8.95
N VAL A 211 13.78 -1.71 -7.87
CA VAL A 211 14.47 -2.20 -6.66
C VAL A 211 13.71 -3.37 -6.03
N ASP A 212 12.38 -3.39 -6.13
CA ASP A 212 11.55 -4.48 -5.58
C ASP A 212 11.73 -5.80 -6.34
N PHE A 213 12.23 -5.75 -7.58
CA PHE A 213 12.50 -6.92 -8.41
C PHE A 213 13.99 -7.25 -8.51
N PHE A 214 14.86 -6.27 -8.25
CA PHE A 214 16.32 -6.36 -8.36
C PHE A 214 16.99 -5.75 -7.13
N PRO A 215 17.16 -6.52 -6.04
CA PRO A 215 17.65 -6.00 -4.75
C PRO A 215 19.03 -5.33 -4.80
N PHE A 216 19.87 -5.66 -5.77
CA PHE A 216 21.18 -5.00 -5.95
C PHE A 216 21.06 -3.52 -6.34
N LEU A 217 19.88 -3.05 -6.76
CA LEU A 217 19.60 -1.65 -7.08
C LEU A 217 19.27 -0.78 -5.84
N THR A 218 19.11 -1.40 -4.66
CA THR A 218 18.75 -0.70 -3.39
C THR A 218 19.71 0.43 -3.01
N ILE A 219 20.98 0.33 -3.43
CA ILE A 219 22.03 1.33 -3.16
C ILE A 219 21.77 2.61 -3.95
N PHE A 220 21.25 2.50 -5.18
CA PHE A 220 21.15 3.62 -6.11
C PHE A 220 19.80 4.34 -6.07
N ASP A 221 18.71 3.66 -5.68
CA ASP A 221 17.33 4.18 -5.78
C ASP A 221 17.07 4.86 -7.14
N PRO A 222 17.13 4.11 -8.26
CA PRO A 222 17.22 4.67 -9.60
C PRO A 222 16.01 5.53 -10.01
N LEU A 223 14.84 5.30 -9.40
CA LEU A 223 13.63 6.10 -9.62
C LEU A 223 13.38 7.13 -8.51
N GLY A 224 14.26 7.22 -7.51
CA GLY A 224 14.12 8.12 -6.36
C GLY A 224 12.87 7.86 -5.52
N ILE A 225 12.28 6.67 -5.59
CA ILE A 225 10.98 6.36 -4.98
C ILE A 225 11.12 6.40 -3.46
N ARG A 226 12.14 5.73 -2.91
CA ARG A 226 12.39 5.72 -1.47
C ARG A 226 12.72 7.11 -0.96
N ARG A 227 13.56 7.86 -1.68
CA ARG A 227 13.89 9.26 -1.33
C ARG A 227 12.65 10.16 -1.27
N ARG A 228 11.78 10.10 -2.27
CA ARG A 228 10.55 10.91 -2.31
C ARG A 228 9.57 10.52 -1.20
N LEU A 229 9.38 9.23 -0.98
CA LEU A 229 8.51 8.76 0.12
C LEU A 229 9.08 9.10 1.49
N SER A 230 10.41 9.19 1.65
CA SER A 230 11.00 9.71 2.88
C SER A 230 10.53 11.14 3.16
N VAL A 231 10.56 12.03 2.17
CA VAL A 231 10.08 13.42 2.35
C VAL A 231 8.61 13.44 2.75
N TYR A 232 7.75 12.68 2.07
CA TYR A 232 6.32 12.69 2.36
C TYR A 232 5.98 12.03 3.70
N PHE A 233 6.59 10.89 4.03
CA PHE A 233 6.40 10.24 5.33
C PHE A 233 6.90 11.11 6.48
N GLY A 234 8.05 11.77 6.34
CA GLY A 234 8.54 12.71 7.34
C GLY A 234 7.50 13.78 7.68
N LYS A 235 6.95 14.44 6.65
CA LYS A 235 5.90 15.46 6.85
C LYS A 235 4.62 14.89 7.49
N VAL A 236 4.16 13.72 7.07
CA VAL A 236 2.96 13.07 7.66
C VAL A 236 3.20 12.69 9.13
N ILE A 237 4.41 12.21 9.45
CA ILE A 237 4.83 11.91 10.83
C ILE A 237 4.85 13.20 11.65
N ASP A 238 5.39 14.30 11.12
CA ASP A 238 5.45 15.58 11.81
C ASP A 238 4.06 16.18 12.07
N ILE A 239 3.13 16.08 11.10
CA ILE A 239 1.73 16.47 11.31
C ILE A 239 1.09 15.60 12.40
N SER A 240 1.28 14.28 12.33
CA SER A 240 0.75 13.35 13.35
C SER A 240 1.32 13.68 14.73
N ARG A 241 2.61 14.00 14.80
CA ARG A 241 3.30 14.39 16.03
C ARG A 241 2.72 15.66 16.63
N SER A 242 2.56 16.70 15.81
CA SER A 242 1.97 17.98 16.23
C SER A 242 0.56 17.79 16.79
N LEU A 243 -0.27 16.97 16.12
CA LEU A 243 -1.62 16.68 16.58
C LEU A 243 -1.62 15.91 17.91
N ILE A 244 -0.71 14.95 18.08
CA ILE A 244 -0.54 14.22 19.35
C ILE A 244 -0.09 15.17 20.47
N ASP A 245 0.88 16.04 20.22
CA ASP A 245 1.40 16.97 21.23
C ASP A 245 0.35 17.99 21.66
N GLU A 246 -0.34 18.63 20.70
CA GLU A 246 -1.47 19.54 20.99
C GLU A 246 -2.56 18.83 21.82
N ARG A 247 -2.78 17.53 21.55
CA ARG A 247 -3.76 16.73 22.29
C ARG A 247 -3.32 16.44 23.71
N LEU A 248 -2.05 16.10 23.91
CA LEU A 248 -1.48 15.85 25.24
C LEU A 248 -1.48 17.11 26.10
N GLU A 249 -1.30 18.29 25.51
CA GLU A 249 -1.43 19.57 26.21
C GLU A 249 -2.88 19.87 26.60
N LYS A 250 -3.84 19.58 25.71
CA LYS A 250 -5.28 19.74 25.93
C LYS A 250 -5.91 18.69 26.85
N ARG A 251 -5.19 17.62 27.19
CA ARG A 251 -5.65 16.47 28.02
C ARG A 251 -6.08 16.84 29.46
N LYS A 252 -6.11 18.12 29.81
CA LYS A 252 -6.83 18.66 30.96
C LYS A 252 -8.36 18.69 30.77
N GLU A 253 -8.86 18.54 29.54
CA GLU A 253 -10.30 18.48 29.23
C GLU A 253 -10.66 17.15 28.52
N GLU A 254 -11.74 16.54 28.99
CA GLU A 254 -12.24 15.20 28.61
C GLU A 254 -12.57 15.08 27.12
N MET A 255 -11.76 14.35 26.35
CA MET A 255 -12.15 13.96 24.99
C MET A 255 -11.62 12.55 24.69
N ASN A 256 -12.50 11.66 24.19
CA ASN A 256 -12.31 10.20 24.10
C ASN A 256 -12.14 9.72 22.64
N ASP A 257 -11.08 10.15 21.99
CA ASP A 257 -10.74 9.75 20.62
C ASP A 257 -9.75 8.56 20.56
N VAL A 258 -9.44 8.11 19.33
CA VAL A 258 -8.60 6.93 19.10
C VAL A 258 -7.17 7.15 19.59
N ILE A 259 -6.64 8.37 19.49
CA ILE A 259 -5.28 8.67 19.93
C ILE A 259 -5.18 8.48 21.44
N ASP A 260 -6.16 8.95 22.21
CA ASP A 260 -6.17 8.75 23.66
C ASP A 260 -6.23 7.28 24.04
N ILE A 261 -7.02 6.49 23.32
CA ILE A 261 -7.11 5.04 23.53
C ILE A 261 -5.78 4.38 23.21
N LEU A 262 -5.17 4.69 22.06
CA LEU A 262 -3.89 4.10 21.64
C LEU A 262 -2.75 4.48 22.58
N LEU A 263 -2.71 5.71 23.08
CA LEU A 263 -1.70 6.18 24.05
C LEU A 263 -1.92 5.59 25.45
N SER A 264 -3.14 5.17 25.79
CA SER A 264 -3.45 4.52 27.07
C SER A 264 -3.16 3.01 27.08
N MET A 265 -2.86 2.41 25.92
CA MET A 265 -2.57 0.97 25.83
C MET A 265 -1.19 0.63 26.41
N PRO A 266 -1.05 -0.43 27.23
CA PRO A 266 0.21 -0.78 27.87
C PRO A 266 1.26 -1.36 26.89
N GLN A 267 2.54 -1.03 27.14
CA GLN A 267 3.85 -1.57 26.71
C GLN A 267 4.10 -2.06 25.26
N GLU A 268 3.11 -2.43 24.46
CA GLU A 268 3.30 -2.98 23.11
C GLU A 268 3.20 -1.93 21.99
N ILE A 269 2.46 -0.85 22.22
CA ILE A 269 2.22 0.26 21.29
C ILE A 269 2.82 1.52 21.91
N ASP A 270 3.90 2.02 21.32
CA ASP A 270 4.53 3.27 21.73
C ASP A 270 4.05 4.46 20.87
N ARG A 271 4.47 5.66 21.26
CA ARG A 271 4.19 6.90 20.52
C ARG A 271 4.58 6.83 19.04
N THR A 272 5.69 6.19 18.70
CA THR A 272 6.15 6.01 17.31
C THR A 272 5.13 5.24 16.47
N HIS A 273 4.47 4.23 17.05
CA HIS A 273 3.41 3.51 16.35
C HIS A 273 2.20 4.42 16.05
N VAL A 274 1.90 5.36 16.94
CA VAL A 274 0.81 6.33 16.78
C VAL A 274 1.19 7.41 15.77
N GLU A 275 2.42 7.90 15.79
CA GLU A 275 2.95 8.85 14.79
C GLU A 275 2.91 8.28 13.36
N HIS A 276 3.14 6.96 13.23
CA HIS A 276 3.04 6.28 11.94
C HIS A 276 1.59 5.94 11.53
N LEU A 277 0.58 6.18 12.37
CA LEU A 277 -0.81 5.74 12.16
C LEU A 277 -1.43 6.33 10.89
N CYS A 278 -1.19 7.61 10.59
CA CYS A 278 -1.67 8.26 9.36
C CYS A 278 -1.22 7.54 8.09
N GLY A 279 0.05 7.12 8.03
CA GLY A 279 0.59 6.37 6.89
C GLY A 279 -0.03 4.97 6.71
N LYS A 280 -0.73 4.45 7.73
CA LYS A 280 -1.35 3.11 7.70
C LYS A 280 -2.73 3.08 7.07
N LEU A 281 -3.45 4.20 7.07
CA LEU A 281 -4.90 4.23 6.86
C LEU A 281 -5.34 4.30 5.40
N GLU A 282 -4.43 4.65 4.48
CA GLU A 282 -4.75 4.76 3.05
C GLU A 282 -4.02 3.76 2.16
N MET A 283 -3.08 3.00 2.74
CA MET A 283 -2.32 2.02 1.99
C MET A 283 -3.03 0.69 1.78
N ASP A 284 -4.07 0.36 2.58
CA ASP A 284 -4.75 -0.94 2.49
C ASP A 284 -5.66 -1.09 1.26
N ASP A 285 -6.03 0.00 0.57
CA ASP A 285 -7.01 -0.05 -0.53
C ASP A 285 -6.42 -0.13 -1.95
N LYS A 286 -5.08 -0.04 -2.15
CA LYS A 286 -4.53 0.13 -3.52
C LYS A 286 -3.45 -0.84 -3.99
N PHE A 287 -3.02 -1.81 -3.19
CA PHE A 287 -2.09 -2.85 -3.67
C PHE A 287 -2.80 -3.91 -4.53
N GLY A 288 -3.33 -3.48 -5.68
CA GLY A 288 -4.01 -4.32 -6.66
C GLY A 288 -4.52 -3.58 -7.89
N ILE A 289 -4.61 -2.25 -7.87
CA ILE A 289 -5.17 -1.45 -8.98
C ILE A 289 -4.07 -0.55 -9.54
N THR A 290 -3.68 -0.79 -10.79
CA THR A 290 -2.90 0.18 -11.57
C THR A 290 -3.73 1.44 -11.71
N LEU A 291 -3.35 2.51 -11.02
CA LEU A 291 -3.88 3.84 -11.31
C LEU A 291 -3.23 4.34 -12.60
N VAL A 292 -3.77 3.92 -13.74
CA VAL A 292 -3.88 4.88 -14.84
C VAL A 292 -4.78 5.97 -14.29
N LYS A 293 -4.40 7.25 -14.46
CA LYS A 293 -5.23 8.40 -14.11
C LYS A 293 -6.57 8.27 -14.85
N ALA A 294 -7.53 7.58 -14.23
CA ALA A 294 -8.83 7.33 -14.82
C ALA A 294 -9.49 8.69 -15.03
N GLN A 295 -10.19 8.86 -16.16
CA GLN A 295 -11.03 10.05 -16.29
C GLN A 295 -12.01 10.05 -15.11
N PRO A 296 -12.11 11.17 -14.37
CA PRO A 296 -12.97 11.22 -13.19
C PRO A 296 -14.40 10.92 -13.62
N LEU A 297 -15.04 9.97 -12.91
CA LEU A 297 -16.46 9.70 -13.08
C LEU A 297 -17.21 11.00 -12.74
N ARG A 298 -17.89 11.57 -13.75
CA ARG A 298 -18.75 12.74 -13.58
C ARG A 298 -20.18 12.28 -13.37
N ALA A 299 -20.74 12.57 -12.20
CA ALA A 299 -22.17 12.50 -11.99
C ALA A 299 -22.78 13.89 -12.23
N VAL A 300 -23.82 13.95 -13.07
CA VAL A 300 -24.62 15.15 -13.29
C VAL A 300 -25.91 14.99 -12.48
N PRO A 301 -26.25 15.93 -11.57
CA PRO A 301 -27.53 15.88 -10.86
C PRO A 301 -28.69 15.92 -11.87
N ILE A 302 -29.61 14.97 -11.79
CA ILE A 302 -30.85 15.02 -12.57
C ILE A 302 -31.80 15.97 -11.83
N PRO A 303 -32.33 17.03 -12.47
CA PRO A 303 -33.35 17.86 -11.85
C PRO A 303 -34.58 17.00 -11.55
N LEU A 304 -35.06 17.07 -10.29
CA LEU A 304 -36.29 16.43 -9.84
C LEU A 304 -37.51 17.08 -10.48
#